data_AF-A0A1V5GWV6-F1
#
_entry.id   AF-A0A1V5GWV6-F1
#
_cell.length_a   1.000
_cell.length_b   1.000
_cell.length_c   1.000
_cell.angle_alpha   90.00
_cell.angle_beta   90.00
_cell.angle_gamma   90.00
#
_symmetry.space_group_name_H-M   'P 1'
#
loop_
_entity.id
_entity.type
_entity.pdbx_description
1 polymer ?
#
loop_
_entity_poly.entity_id
_entity_poly.type
_entity_poly.pdbx_seq_one_letter_code
_entity_poly.pdbx_strand_id
1 'polypeptide(L)'
;MSERIEQLANLFRNAAAAAVAADPGEGLENDGGTCNMDTPAFRLPGVPASVVAEASTSAGVPAESFRWFGGKVWYWLRVPLHGQANRRSTMMTAAQRVLDRAQESGEVAGLESCGYYQMD
;
A
#
# COMPACT_ATOMS: atom_id res chain seq x y z
N MET A 1 18.35 6.79 12.46
CA MET A 1 17.01 6.70 11.86
C MET A 1 16.01 6.85 12.99
N SER A 2 14.96 7.69 12.85
CA SER A 2 13.98 7.82 13.93
C SER A 2 13.13 6.55 14.04
N GLU A 3 12.65 6.23 15.25
CA GLU A 3 11.77 5.08 15.50
C GLU A 3 10.57 5.06 14.54
N ARG A 4 10.02 6.23 14.26
CA ARG A 4 8.87 6.38 13.36
C ARG A 4 9.20 6.04 11.90
N ILE A 5 10.39 6.40 11.42
CA ILE A 5 10.83 6.04 10.07
C ILE A 5 10.99 4.53 9.97
N GLU A 6 11.58 3.90 10.98
CA GLU A 6 11.78 2.45 11.01
C GLU A 6 10.45 1.68 11.07
N GLN A 7 9.50 2.12 11.90
CA GLN A 7 8.14 1.58 11.94
C GLN A 7 7.47 1.64 10.56
N LEU A 8 7.49 2.79 9.90
CA LEU A 8 6.93 2.94 8.55
C LEU A 8 7.66 2.08 7.52
N ALA A 9 8.98 2.02 7.58
CA ALA A 9 9.76 1.20 6.65
C ALA A 9 9.46 -0.30 6.82
N ASN A 10 9.31 -0.77 8.06
CA ASN A 10 8.87 -2.13 8.36
C ASN A 10 7.46 -2.39 7.82
N LEU A 11 6.52 -1.46 8.05
CA LEU A 11 5.17 -1.57 7.52
C LEU A 11 5.16 -1.70 5.98
N PHE A 12 5.95 -0.89 5.29
CA PHE A 12 6.05 -0.92 3.83
C PHE A 12 6.65 -2.24 3.31
N ARG A 13 7.71 -2.73 3.96
CA ARG A 13 8.29 -4.05 3.64
C ARG A 13 7.29 -5.17 3.86
N ASN A 14 6.54 -5.14 4.96
CA ASN A 14 5.53 -6.14 5.28
C ASN A 14 4.38 -6.13 4.26
N ALA A 15 3.92 -4.95 3.83
CA ALA A 15 2.90 -4.83 2.79
C ALA A 15 3.39 -5.36 1.44
N ALA A 16 4.63 -5.03 1.04
CA ALA A 16 5.23 -5.55 -0.18
C ALA A 16 5.42 -7.08 -0.14
N ALA A 17 5.89 -7.62 0.99
CA ALA A 17 6.04 -9.06 1.18
C ALA A 17 4.67 -9.78 1.14
N ALA A 18 3.62 -9.19 1.73
CA ALA A 18 2.28 -9.74 1.70
C ALA A 18 1.68 -9.76 0.28
N ALA A 19 1.93 -8.73 -0.54
CA ALA A 19 1.51 -8.71 -1.94
C ALA A 19 2.15 -9.86 -2.72
N VAL A 20 3.47 -10.02 -2.60
CA VAL A 20 4.22 -11.09 -3.30
C VAL A 20 3.79 -12.48 -2.82
N ALA A 21 3.62 -12.68 -1.52
CA ALA A 21 3.21 -13.95 -0.95
C ALA A 21 1.77 -14.34 -1.35
N ALA A 22 0.93 -13.36 -1.69
CA ALA A 22 -0.44 -13.58 -2.12
C ALA A 22 -0.60 -13.74 -3.63
N ASP A 23 0.49 -13.73 -4.41
CA ASP A 23 0.43 -13.94 -5.85
C ASP A 23 -0.06 -15.37 -6.16
N PRO A 24 -1.26 -15.54 -6.76
CA PRO A 24 -1.75 -16.87 -7.17
C PRO A 24 -1.00 -17.44 -8.38
N GLY A 25 -0.12 -16.66 -9.01
CA GLY A 25 0.60 -17.03 -10.23
C GLY A 25 -0.15 -16.65 -11.51
N GLU A 26 0.50 -16.94 -12.63
CA GLU A 26 -0.06 -16.74 -13.97
C GLU A 26 -1.19 -17.73 -14.28
N GLY A 27 -2.05 -17.39 -15.24
CA GLY A 27 -3.15 -18.24 -15.71
C GLY A 27 -4.41 -17.44 -16.01
N LEU A 28 -5.20 -17.86 -16.99
CA LEU A 28 -6.47 -17.18 -17.35
C LEU A 28 -7.47 -17.21 -16.20
N GLU A 29 -7.39 -18.22 -15.34
CA GLU A 29 -8.17 -18.36 -14.11
C GLU A 29 -7.84 -17.31 -13.05
N ASN A 30 -6.59 -16.82 -13.04
CA ASN A 30 -6.09 -15.84 -12.07
C ASN A 30 -6.06 -14.43 -12.65
N ASP A 31 -5.82 -14.30 -13.95
CA ASP A 31 -5.54 -13.05 -14.66
C ASP A 31 -6.68 -12.63 -15.63
N GLY A 32 -7.84 -13.29 -15.56
CA GLY A 32 -8.98 -13.08 -16.45
C GLY A 32 -10.05 -12.15 -15.88
N GLY A 33 -10.00 -10.86 -16.20
CA GLY A 33 -11.06 -9.89 -15.89
C GLY A 33 -10.72 -8.46 -16.33
N THR A 34 -11.63 -7.51 -16.08
CA THR A 34 -11.53 -6.11 -16.56
C THR A 34 -11.49 -5.06 -15.44
N CYS A 35 -11.64 -5.44 -14.17
CA CYS A 35 -11.63 -4.51 -13.04
C CYS A 35 -10.58 -4.96 -12.03
N ASN A 36 -9.84 -4.03 -11.44
CA ASN A 36 -8.87 -4.38 -10.41
C ASN A 36 -8.75 -3.35 -9.29
N MET A 37 -8.46 -3.87 -8.10
CA MET A 37 -7.81 -3.10 -7.06
C MET A 37 -6.37 -2.82 -7.48
N ASP A 38 -6.00 -1.54 -7.49
CA ASP A 38 -4.87 -1.08 -8.30
C ASP A 38 -3.63 -0.81 -7.48
N THR A 39 -3.80 -0.19 -6.32
CA THR A 39 -2.71 0.25 -5.45
C THR A 39 -3.22 0.51 -4.03
N PRO A 40 -2.52 0.04 -2.99
CA PRO A 40 -2.81 0.43 -1.62
C PRO A 40 -2.57 1.93 -1.40
N ALA A 41 -3.48 2.60 -0.70
CA ALA A 41 -3.34 3.99 -0.32
C ALA A 41 -3.28 4.15 1.19
N PHE A 42 -2.55 5.16 1.63
CA PHE A 42 -2.53 5.57 3.03
C PHE A 42 -2.35 7.07 3.19
N ARG A 43 -2.63 7.56 4.39
CA ARG A 43 -2.43 8.94 4.81
C ARG A 43 -1.93 8.97 6.25
N LEU A 44 -1.11 9.98 6.53
CA LEU A 44 -0.52 10.22 7.85
C LEU A 44 -0.64 11.73 8.18
N PRO A 45 -1.77 12.17 8.75
CA PRO A 45 -1.98 13.57 9.09
C PRO A 45 -0.93 14.05 10.10
N GLY A 46 -0.34 15.22 9.84
CA GLY A 46 0.66 15.81 10.73
C GLY A 46 2.06 15.18 10.64
N VAL A 47 2.25 14.11 9.86
CA VAL A 47 3.58 13.56 9.59
C VAL A 47 4.21 14.29 8.39
N PRO A 48 5.44 14.83 8.52
CA PRO A 48 6.13 15.47 7.42
C PRO A 48 6.38 14.52 6.23
N ALA A 49 6.26 15.03 5.01
CA ALA A 49 6.52 14.24 3.80
C ALA A 49 7.94 13.67 3.74
N SER A 50 8.93 14.34 4.34
CA SER A 50 10.31 13.85 4.44
C SER A 50 10.41 12.53 5.21
N VAL A 51 9.62 12.36 6.28
CA VAL A 51 9.59 11.12 7.07
C VAL A 51 9.07 9.96 6.23
N VAL A 52 8.04 10.20 5.41
CA VAL A 52 7.49 9.18 4.49
C VAL A 52 8.50 8.86 3.38
N ALA A 53 9.17 9.86 2.83
CA ALA A 53 10.20 9.67 1.78
C ALA A 53 11.42 8.89 2.30
N GLU A 54 11.89 9.18 3.52
CA GLU A 54 12.97 8.43 4.16
C GLU A 54 12.57 6.98 4.45
N ALA A 55 11.36 6.75 4.96
CA ALA A 55 10.83 5.40 5.19
C ALA A 55 10.68 4.61 3.88
N SER A 56 10.20 5.25 2.83
CA SER A 56 10.09 4.68 1.48
C SER A 56 11.46 4.27 0.92
N THR A 57 12.46 5.14 1.06
CA THR A 57 13.84 4.88 0.65
C THR A 57 14.44 3.71 1.44
N SER A 58 14.24 3.71 2.76
CA SER A 58 14.73 2.65 3.67
C SER A 58 14.05 1.29 3.41
N ALA A 59 12.77 1.30 3.03
CA ALA A 59 12.03 0.09 2.69
C ALA A 59 12.35 -0.46 1.29
N GLY A 60 12.86 0.38 0.39
CA GLY A 60 12.93 0.05 -1.03
C GLY A 60 11.54 -0.06 -1.69
N VAL A 61 10.51 0.55 -1.07
CA VAL A 61 9.12 0.52 -1.55
C VAL A 61 8.67 1.97 -1.79
N PRO A 62 8.47 2.41 -3.05
CA PRO A 62 8.11 3.79 -3.35
C PRO A 62 6.76 4.19 -2.74
N ALA A 63 6.72 5.35 -2.10
CA ALA A 63 5.49 6.01 -1.64
C ALA A 63 5.31 7.33 -2.40
N GLU A 64 4.27 7.43 -3.22
CA GLU A 64 4.04 8.59 -4.09
C GLU A 64 2.86 9.41 -3.60
N SER A 65 3.09 10.70 -3.31
CA SER A 65 2.04 11.57 -2.78
C SER A 65 1.05 12.00 -3.87
N PHE A 66 -0.23 12.07 -3.53
CA PHE A 66 -1.28 12.65 -4.35
C PHE A 66 -2.30 13.39 -3.46
N ARG A 67 -3.19 14.18 -4.08
CA ARG A 67 -4.27 14.88 -3.37
C ARG A 67 -5.61 14.21 -3.62
N TRP A 68 -6.34 13.90 -2.55
CA TRP A 68 -7.66 13.24 -2.62
C TRP A 68 -8.58 13.65 -1.48
N PHE A 69 -9.86 13.29 -1.56
CA PHE A 69 -10.92 13.58 -0.58
C PHE A 69 -10.83 14.98 0.05
N GLY A 70 -11.13 16.02 -0.74
CA GLY A 70 -11.09 17.42 -0.27
C GLY A 70 -9.68 18.01 -0.20
N GLY A 71 -8.77 17.55 -1.07
CA GLY A 71 -7.41 18.11 -1.22
C GLY A 71 -6.40 17.65 -0.17
N LYS A 72 -6.76 16.65 0.65
CA LYS A 72 -5.89 16.02 1.64
C LYS A 72 -4.76 15.26 0.94
N VAL A 73 -3.57 15.25 1.54
CA VAL A 73 -2.43 14.49 1.02
C VAL A 73 -2.57 13.03 1.41
N TRP A 74 -2.53 12.17 0.40
CA TRP A 74 -2.50 10.71 0.48
C TRP A 74 -1.25 10.20 -0.23
N TYR A 75 -0.93 8.94 -0.03
CA TYR A 75 0.22 8.27 -0.62
C TYR A 75 -0.20 6.95 -1.26
N TRP A 76 0.21 6.75 -2.49
CA TRP A 76 0.21 5.45 -3.14
C TRP A 76 1.42 4.67 -2.65
N LEU A 77 1.21 3.49 -2.04
CA LEU A 77 2.30 2.57 -1.74
C LEU A 77 2.51 1.63 -2.92
N ARG A 78 3.59 1.83 -3.68
CA ARG A 78 3.91 1.07 -4.89
C ARG A 78 4.50 -0.31 -4.54
N VAL A 79 3.68 -1.18 -3.98
CA VAL A 79 4.02 -2.58 -3.75
C VAL A 79 4.13 -3.35 -5.08
N PRO A 80 4.90 -4.45 -5.14
CA PRO A 80 4.95 -5.30 -6.33
C PRO A 80 3.56 -5.89 -6.58
N LEU A 81 2.98 -5.57 -7.74
CA LEU A 81 1.70 -6.11 -8.20
C LEU A 81 1.89 -6.67 -9.61
N HIS A 82 1.31 -7.83 -9.88
CA HIS A 82 1.44 -8.53 -11.14
C HIS A 82 0.08 -8.84 -11.76
N GLY A 83 0.09 -9.03 -13.08
CA GLY A 83 -1.12 -9.30 -13.85
C GLY A 83 -2.15 -8.18 -13.81
N GLN A 84 -3.40 -8.58 -13.97
CA GLN A 84 -4.61 -7.80 -14.05
C GLN A 84 -5.70 -8.46 -13.19
N ALA A 85 -6.85 -7.80 -13.12
CA ALA A 85 -8.08 -8.34 -12.54
C ALA A 85 -7.91 -9.00 -11.15
N ASN A 86 -8.26 -10.29 -11.05
CA ASN A 86 -8.32 -11.03 -9.80
C ASN A 86 -6.93 -11.22 -9.17
N ARG A 87 -5.92 -11.55 -9.96
CA ARG A 87 -4.53 -11.70 -9.51
C ARG A 87 -4.04 -10.41 -8.87
N ARG A 88 -4.16 -9.31 -9.61
CA ARG A 88 -3.75 -7.98 -9.13
C ARG A 88 -4.53 -7.56 -7.90
N SER A 89 -5.84 -7.80 -7.88
CA SER A 89 -6.70 -7.48 -6.74
C SER A 89 -6.38 -8.31 -5.50
N THR A 90 -5.99 -9.58 -5.68
CA THR A 90 -5.60 -10.48 -4.59
C THR A 90 -4.33 -9.99 -3.92
N MET A 91 -3.31 -9.68 -4.71
CA MET A 91 -2.05 -9.12 -4.22
C MET A 91 -2.26 -7.77 -3.54
N MET A 92 -3.04 -6.88 -4.16
CA MET A 92 -3.34 -5.56 -3.59
C MET A 92 -4.09 -5.69 -2.26
N THR A 93 -5.11 -6.56 -2.19
CA THR A 93 -5.89 -6.81 -0.97
C THR A 93 -4.98 -7.32 0.16
N ALA A 94 -4.02 -8.18 -0.15
CA ALA A 94 -3.07 -8.68 0.85
C ALA A 94 -2.19 -7.56 1.42
N ALA A 95 -1.65 -6.68 0.57
CA ALA A 95 -0.92 -5.50 1.03
C ALA A 95 -1.81 -4.52 1.82
N GLN A 96 -3.02 -4.26 1.34
CA GLN A 96 -3.95 -3.35 1.99
C GLN A 96 -4.32 -3.83 3.40
N ARG A 97 -4.53 -5.13 3.60
CA ARG A 97 -4.79 -5.73 4.93
C ARG A 97 -3.66 -5.50 5.93
N VAL A 98 -2.41 -5.39 5.47
CA VAL A 98 -1.30 -5.04 6.35
C VAL A 98 -1.43 -3.61 6.85
N LEU A 99 -1.78 -2.67 5.96
CA LEU A 99 -2.02 -1.27 6.34
C LEU A 99 -3.24 -1.12 7.26
N ASP A 100 -4.33 -1.82 6.94
CA ASP A 100 -5.57 -1.77 7.73
C ASP A 100 -5.35 -2.30 9.15
N ARG A 101 -4.60 -3.40 9.31
CA ARG A 101 -4.22 -3.91 10.64
C ARG A 101 -3.35 -2.94 11.43
N ALA A 102 -2.41 -2.27 10.76
CA ALA A 102 -1.57 -1.26 11.40
C ALA A 102 -2.38 -0.03 11.84
N GLN A 103 -3.40 0.35 11.07
CA GLN A 103 -4.37 1.39 11.45
C GLN A 103 -5.21 0.93 12.65
N GLU A 104 -5.83 -0.25 12.57
CA GLU A 104 -6.74 -0.78 13.60
C GLU A 104 -6.03 -1.00 14.95
N SER A 105 -4.79 -1.48 14.92
CA SER A 105 -3.99 -1.70 16.12
C SER A 105 -3.38 -0.41 16.69
N GLY A 106 -3.35 0.67 15.92
CA GLY A 106 -2.66 1.91 16.29
C GLY A 106 -1.13 1.79 16.29
N GLU A 107 -0.56 0.72 15.70
CA GLU A 107 0.90 0.53 15.57
C GLU A 107 1.58 1.77 14.98
N VAL A 108 0.94 2.39 13.99
CA VAL A 108 1.36 3.66 13.40
C VAL A 108 0.34 4.73 13.75
N ALA A 109 0.65 5.54 14.76
CA ALA A 109 -0.29 6.56 15.27
C ALA A 109 -0.75 7.52 14.16
N GLY A 110 -2.06 7.63 13.95
CA GLY A 110 -2.67 8.49 12.93
C GLY A 110 -2.60 7.94 11.50
N LEU A 111 -2.26 6.66 11.31
CA LEU A 111 -2.40 6.01 10.01
C LEU A 111 -3.88 5.95 9.61
N GLU A 112 -4.15 6.43 8.40
CA GLU A 112 -5.40 6.20 7.67
C GLU A 112 -5.04 5.35 6.43
N SER A 113 -5.80 4.30 6.11
CA SER A 113 -5.55 3.41 4.97
C SER A 113 -6.83 3.18 4.16
N CYS A 114 -6.67 3.07 2.84
CA CYS A 114 -7.75 2.63 1.95
C CYS A 114 -7.19 2.03 0.66
N GLY A 115 -7.85 1.00 0.12
CA GLY A 115 -7.51 0.48 -1.19
C GLY A 115 -8.10 1.34 -2.30
N TYR A 116 -7.32 1.64 -3.35
CA TYR A 116 -7.87 2.23 -4.57
C TYR A 116 -8.36 1.16 -5.54
N TYR A 117 -9.59 1.34 -5.98
CA TYR A 117 -10.26 0.47 -6.92
C TYR A 117 -10.46 1.21 -8.23
N GLN A 118 -9.90 0.67 -9.31
CA GLN A 118 -10.13 1.17 -10.66
C GLN A 118 -11.29 0.41 -11.29
N MET A 119 -12.26 1.18 -11.75
CA MET A 119 -13.32 0.73 -12.64
C MET A 119 -12.98 1.31 -14.00
N ASP A 120 -12.70 0.45 -14.97
CA ASP A 120 -12.62 0.80 -16.39
C ASP A 120 -13.98 1.29 -16.92
#